data_AF-A0A645GAQ8-F1
#
_entry.id   AF-A0A645GAQ8-F1
#
_cell.length_a   1.000
_cell.length_b   1.000
_cell.length_c   1.000
_cell.angle_alpha   90.00
_cell.angle_beta   90.00
_cell.angle_gamma   90.00
#
_symmetry.space_group_name_H-M   'P 1'
#
loop_
_entity.id
_entity.type
_entity.pdbx_description
1 polymer ?
#
loop_
_entity_poly.entity_id
_entity_poly.type
_entity_poly.pdbx_seq_one_letter_code
_entity_poly.pdbx_strand_id
1 'polypeptide(L)'
;MEEYNLEGAEIVFAAYGTVSRIVKNAIKALEKEGIKAGLIRPITLWPFPKANFLKAADMPSVKAFMSVEMSMGQMVEDVELSVKGKKPVYFYGRTGGMIPTPKAIVEEAKKILGGAK
;
A
#
# COMPACT_ATOMS: atom_id res chain seq x y z
N MET A 1 0.52 -1.59 15.38
CA MET A 1 0.15 -1.45 13.95
C MET A 1 -0.88 -0.33 13.82
N GLU A 2 -1.03 0.27 12.65
CA GLU A 2 -2.11 1.21 12.31
C GLU A 2 -2.80 0.80 11.00
N GLU A 3 -4.13 0.91 10.93
CA GLU A 3 -4.93 0.82 9.70
C GLU A 3 -5.54 2.18 9.40
N TYR A 4 -5.62 2.55 8.12
CA TYR A 4 -6.20 3.83 7.71
C TYR A 4 -6.99 3.65 6.41
N ASN A 5 -8.25 4.09 6.42
CA ASN A 5 -9.12 4.16 5.24
C ASN A 5 -9.27 2.83 4.44
N LEU A 6 -9.39 1.70 5.15
CA LEU A 6 -9.51 0.38 4.50
C LEU A 6 -10.92 0.10 3.96
N GLU A 7 -11.95 0.76 4.48
CA GLU A 7 -13.34 0.49 4.11
C GLU A 7 -13.61 0.84 2.64
N GLY A 8 -13.94 -0.19 1.85
CA GLY A 8 -14.20 -0.04 0.41
C GLY A 8 -12.95 0.32 -0.41
N ALA A 9 -11.75 0.14 0.13
CA ALA A 9 -10.52 0.41 -0.59
C ALA A 9 -10.39 -0.50 -1.82
N GLU A 10 -9.96 0.08 -2.94
CA GLU A 10 -9.61 -0.60 -4.18
C GLU A 10 -8.13 -1.01 -4.22
N ILE A 11 -7.28 -0.22 -3.58
CA ILE A 11 -5.86 -0.52 -3.40
C ILE A 11 -5.47 -0.33 -1.93
N VAL A 12 -4.68 -1.27 -1.40
CA VAL A 12 -4.16 -1.20 -0.04
C VAL A 12 -2.65 -1.01 -0.07
N PHE A 13 -2.19 0.10 0.48
CA PHE A 13 -0.76 0.37 0.63
C PHE A 13 -0.21 -0.32 1.87
N ALA A 14 1.02 -0.81 1.77
CA ALA A 14 1.86 -1.14 2.91
C ALA A 14 2.98 -0.09 3.00
N ALA A 15 3.10 0.61 4.13
CA ALA A 15 4.15 1.61 4.33
C ALA A 15 4.46 1.79 5.82
N TYR A 16 5.73 1.94 6.17
CA TYR A 16 6.20 2.20 7.54
C TYR A 16 6.97 3.51 7.65
N GLY A 17 7.35 3.90 8.88
CA GLY A 17 8.22 5.06 9.12
C GLY A 17 7.69 6.37 8.53
N THR A 18 8.56 7.14 7.87
CA THR A 18 8.19 8.41 7.22
C THR A 18 7.32 8.19 5.97
N VAL A 19 7.52 7.06 5.26
CA VAL A 19 6.79 6.75 4.02
C VAL A 19 5.29 6.63 4.26
N SER A 20 4.87 6.12 5.42
CA SER A 20 3.44 6.01 5.74
C SER A 20 2.73 7.37 5.78
N ARG A 21 3.41 8.45 6.18
CA ARG A 21 2.83 9.81 6.19
C ARG A 21 2.64 10.33 4.77
N ILE A 22 3.58 10.03 3.89
CA ILE A 22 3.53 10.37 2.46
C ILE A 22 2.38 9.60 1.79
N VAL A 23 2.23 8.32 2.10
CA VAL A 23 1.14 7.48 1.61
C VAL A 23 -0.23 8.01 2.05
N LYS A 24 -0.40 8.48 3.29
CA LYS A 24 -1.65 9.14 3.71
C LYS A 24 -2.00 10.35 2.84
N ASN A 25 -1.02 11.14 2.42
CA ASN A 25 -1.25 12.25 1.50
C ASN A 25 -1.61 11.76 0.09
N ALA A 26 -1.01 10.66 -0.38
CA ALA A 26 -1.38 10.02 -1.64
C ALA A 26 -2.82 9.47 -1.61
N ILE A 27 -3.25 8.86 -0.50
CA ILE A 27 -4.64 8.40 -0.30
C ILE A 27 -5.62 9.56 -0.43
N LYS A 28 -5.36 10.69 0.23
CA LYS A 28 -6.19 11.91 0.11
C LYS A 28 -6.23 12.45 -1.32
N ALA A 29 -5.17 12.28 -2.09
CA ALA A 29 -5.15 12.68 -3.49
C ALA A 29 -5.97 11.73 -4.37
N LEU A 30 -5.85 10.41 -4.17
CA LEU A 30 -6.67 9.39 -4.85
C LEU A 30 -8.16 9.55 -4.56
N GLU A 31 -8.52 9.89 -3.32
CA GLU A 31 -9.90 10.12 -2.92
C GLU A 31 -10.56 11.26 -3.70
N LYS A 32 -9.81 12.33 -3.99
CA LYS A 32 -10.30 13.44 -4.84
C LYS A 32 -10.57 13.02 -6.28
N GLU A 33 -10.00 11.91 -6.71
CA GLU A 33 -10.19 11.31 -8.03
C GLU A 33 -11.18 10.14 -8.00
N GLY A 34 -11.88 9.94 -6.87
CA GLY A 34 -12.88 8.88 -6.72
C GLY A 34 -12.31 7.49 -6.46
N ILE A 35 -10.98 7.35 -6.31
CA ILE A 35 -10.32 6.09 -6.03
C ILE A 35 -10.21 5.93 -4.51
N LYS A 36 -10.88 4.91 -3.97
CA LYS A 36 -10.76 4.57 -2.55
C LYS A 36 -9.48 3.80 -2.31
N ALA A 37 -8.65 4.28 -1.40
CA ALA A 37 -7.39 3.61 -1.06
C ALA A 37 -7.17 3.57 0.44
N GLY A 38 -6.57 2.49 0.92
CA GLY A 38 -6.29 2.27 2.33
C GLY A 38 -4.82 2.02 2.61
N LEU A 39 -4.42 2.08 3.87
CA LEU A 39 -3.05 1.85 4.33
C LEU A 39 -3.05 0.88 5.51
N ILE A 40 -2.19 -0.12 5.43
CA ILE A 40 -1.73 -0.91 6.57
C ILE A 40 -0.31 -0.47 6.89
N ARG A 41 -0.10 0.06 8.10
CA ARG A 41 1.22 0.46 8.61
C ARG A 41 1.69 -0.52 9.69
N PRO A 42 2.67 -1.37 9.39
CA PRO A 42 3.43 -2.08 10.42
C PRO A 42 4.12 -1.05 11.33
N ILE A 43 3.92 -1.15 12.64
CA ILE A 43 4.66 -0.32 13.63
C ILE A 43 5.97 -1.00 14.00
N THR A 44 5.94 -2.33 14.06
CA THR A 44 7.10 -3.20 14.26
C THR A 44 7.21 -4.12 13.05
N LEU A 45 8.44 -4.36 12.57
CA LEU A 45 8.69 -5.30 11.47
C LEU A 45 8.42 -6.75 11.91
N TRP A 46 8.70 -7.03 13.18
CA TRP A 46 8.39 -8.30 13.81
C TRP A 46 7.63 -8.05 15.13
N PRO A 47 6.54 -8.79 15.41
CA PRO A 47 5.86 -9.71 14.50
C PRO A 47 5.10 -8.95 13.41
N PHE A 48 5.20 -9.42 12.16
CA PHE A 48 4.52 -8.80 11.01
C PHE A 48 3.00 -9.04 11.08
N PRO A 49 2.14 -8.06 10.77
CA PRO A 49 0.70 -8.16 10.97
C PRO A 49 -0.03 -8.95 9.86
N LYS A 50 0.30 -10.24 9.73
CA LYS A 50 -0.19 -11.12 8.66
C LYS A 50 -1.71 -11.19 8.57
N ALA A 51 -2.39 -11.23 9.73
CA ALA A 51 -3.84 -11.36 9.80
C ALA A 51 -4.57 -10.16 9.16
N ASN A 52 -4.02 -8.95 9.28
CA ASN A 52 -4.64 -7.74 8.77
C ASN A 52 -4.53 -7.64 7.24
N PHE A 53 -3.37 -8.02 6.70
CA PHE A 53 -3.19 -8.14 5.25
C PHE A 53 -4.13 -9.20 4.65
N LEU A 54 -4.28 -10.35 5.31
CA LEU A 54 -5.21 -11.38 4.86
C LEU A 54 -6.67 -10.89 4.89
N LYS A 55 -7.09 -10.22 5.98
CA LYS A 55 -8.43 -9.62 6.09
C LYS A 55 -8.70 -8.60 4.99
N ALA A 56 -7.73 -7.74 4.69
CA ALA A 56 -7.84 -6.79 3.59
C ALA A 56 -7.92 -7.49 2.23
N ALA A 57 -7.17 -8.58 2.03
CA ALA A 57 -7.18 -9.34 0.80
C ALA A 57 -8.50 -10.07 0.55
N ASP A 58 -9.22 -10.41 1.63
CA ASP A 58 -10.56 -11.00 1.60
C ASP A 58 -11.65 -9.99 1.21
N MET A 59 -11.36 -8.68 1.23
CA MET A 59 -12.33 -7.67 0.84
C MET A 59 -12.55 -7.70 -0.68
N PRO A 60 -13.81 -7.82 -1.17
CA PRO A 60 -14.10 -7.86 -2.60
C PRO A 60 -13.68 -6.60 -3.35
N SER A 61 -13.73 -5.43 -2.68
CA SER A 61 -13.34 -4.15 -3.27
C SER A 61 -11.84 -4.06 -3.56
N VAL A 62 -11.01 -4.73 -2.77
CA VAL A 62 -9.54 -4.66 -2.90
C VAL A 62 -9.12 -5.42 -4.14
N LYS A 63 -8.45 -4.72 -5.06
CA LYS A 63 -7.95 -5.25 -6.33
C LYS A 63 -6.45 -5.55 -6.28
N ALA A 64 -5.69 -4.78 -5.50
CA ALA A 64 -4.24 -4.92 -5.40
C ALA A 64 -3.69 -4.38 -4.08
N PHE A 65 -2.46 -4.79 -3.75
CA PHE A 65 -1.64 -4.19 -2.71
C PHE A 65 -0.42 -3.50 -3.31
N MET A 66 0.08 -2.44 -2.68
CA MET A 66 1.37 -1.85 -3.04
C MET A 66 2.22 -1.56 -1.81
N SER A 67 3.37 -2.22 -1.71
CA SER A 67 4.41 -1.90 -0.73
C SER A 67 5.18 -0.66 -1.19
N VAL A 68 5.17 0.40 -0.38
CA VAL A 68 5.91 1.63 -0.64
C VAL A 68 7.01 1.76 0.39
N GLU A 69 8.25 1.75 -0.08
CA GLU A 69 9.42 1.63 0.79
C GLU A 69 10.57 2.55 0.37
N MET A 70 11.33 3.01 1.36
CA MET A 70 12.65 3.62 1.14
C MET A 70 13.76 2.58 1.34
N SER A 71 13.59 1.42 0.73
CA SER A 71 14.46 0.24 0.83
C SER A 71 14.44 -0.53 -0.51
N MET A 72 15.16 -1.65 -0.58
CA MET A 72 15.11 -2.59 -1.73
C MET A 72 14.07 -3.71 -1.55
N GLY A 73 13.06 -3.52 -0.68
CA GLY A 73 12.01 -4.51 -0.43
C GLY A 73 12.21 -5.21 0.90
N GLN A 74 12.13 -4.45 1.99
CA GLN A 74 12.26 -4.96 3.36
C GLN A 74 10.98 -5.66 3.83
N MET A 75 9.81 -5.33 3.29
CA MET A 75 8.54 -5.94 3.72
C MET A 75 7.66 -6.45 2.58
N VAL A 76 8.00 -6.20 1.31
CA VAL A 76 7.18 -6.65 0.18
C VAL A 76 6.90 -8.16 0.21
N GLU A 77 7.91 -8.97 0.53
CA GLU A 77 7.78 -10.43 0.63
C GLU A 77 6.84 -10.82 1.78
N ASP A 78 6.92 -10.16 2.93
CA ASP A 78 6.00 -10.38 4.04
C ASP A 78 4.56 -10.02 3.67
N VAL A 79 4.35 -8.95 2.91
CA VAL A 79 3.02 -8.57 2.38
C VAL A 79 2.50 -9.66 1.44
N GLU A 80 3.31 -10.10 0.48
CA GLU A 80 2.95 -11.14 -0.49
C GLU A 80 2.58 -12.46 0.21
N LEU A 81 3.40 -12.91 1.15
CA LEU A 81 3.13 -14.09 1.97
C LEU A 81 1.85 -13.94 2.81
N SER A 82 1.57 -12.73 3.31
CA SER A 82 0.39 -12.47 4.15
C SER A 82 -0.91 -12.43 3.35
N VAL A 83 -0.85 -12.01 2.08
CA VAL A 83 -1.99 -11.97 1.16
C VAL A 83 -2.32 -13.37 0.61
N LYS A 84 -1.40 -14.34 0.73
CA LYS A 84 -1.60 -15.74 0.32
C LYS A 84 -2.06 -15.89 -1.15
N GLY A 85 -1.52 -15.04 -2.03
CA GLY A 85 -1.85 -15.04 -3.46
C GLY A 85 -3.28 -14.62 -3.81
N LYS A 86 -4.09 -14.14 -2.86
CA LYS A 86 -5.48 -13.73 -3.13
C LYS A 86 -5.58 -12.49 -4.01
N LYS A 87 -4.59 -11.61 -3.94
CA LYS A 87 -4.50 -10.35 -4.67
C LYS A 87 -3.04 -10.11 -5.10
N PRO A 88 -2.80 -9.45 -6.24
CA PRO A 88 -1.45 -9.08 -6.65
C PRO A 88 -0.84 -8.07 -5.67
N VAL A 89 0.46 -8.21 -5.43
CA VAL A 89 1.26 -7.31 -4.59
C VAL A 89 2.33 -6.64 -5.45
N TYR A 90 2.35 -5.32 -5.43
CA TYR A 90 3.30 -4.50 -6.18
C TYR A 90 4.31 -3.84 -5.23
N PHE A 91 5.46 -3.44 -5.78
CA PHE A 91 6.52 -2.79 -5.03
C PHE A 91 6.88 -1.43 -5.65
N TYR A 92 6.90 -0.40 -4.80
CA TYR A 92 7.42 0.92 -5.13
C TYR A 92 8.54 1.30 -4.16
N GLY A 93 9.77 0.94 -4.53
CA GLY A 93 10.98 1.20 -3.76
C GLY A 93 11.73 2.45 -4.22
N ARG A 94 12.30 3.19 -3.26
CA ARG A 94 13.33 4.21 -3.50
C ARG A 94 14.55 3.97 -2.62
N THR A 95 15.74 4.12 -3.17
CA THR A 95 17.01 3.93 -2.47
C THR A 95 17.86 5.20 -2.48
N GLY A 96 18.97 5.22 -1.74
CA GLY A 96 19.93 6.32 -1.77
C GLY A 96 19.41 7.63 -1.19
N GLY A 97 18.49 7.58 -0.22
CA GLY A 97 17.91 8.77 0.41
C GLY A 97 16.82 9.48 -0.42
N MET A 98 16.47 8.95 -1.60
CA MET A 98 15.35 9.47 -2.38
C MET A 98 14.02 9.19 -1.68
N ILE A 99 13.29 10.27 -1.37
CA ILE A 99 11.98 10.20 -0.73
C ILE A 99 10.90 10.06 -1.82
N PRO A 100 10.01 9.06 -1.76
CA PRO A 100 8.90 8.95 -2.70
C PRO A 100 7.97 10.16 -2.55
N THR A 101 7.48 10.71 -3.67
CA THR A 101 6.51 11.82 -3.62
C THR A 101 5.08 11.30 -3.62
N PRO A 102 4.11 11.99 -2.99
CA PRO A 102 2.71 11.58 -3.06
C PRO A 102 2.21 11.46 -4.50
N LYS A 103 2.59 12.40 -5.38
CA LYS A 103 2.25 12.37 -6.80
C LYS A 103 2.72 11.09 -7.48
N ALA A 104 3.96 10.68 -7.25
CA ALA A 104 4.49 9.47 -7.88
C ALA A 104 3.80 8.19 -7.37
N ILE A 105 3.43 8.14 -6.09
CA ILE A 105 2.65 7.03 -5.51
C ILE A 105 1.24 6.96 -6.14
N VAL A 106 0.58 8.12 -6.31
CA VAL A 106 -0.74 8.23 -6.94
C VAL A 106 -0.70 7.70 -8.38
N GLU A 107 0.27 8.16 -9.17
CA GLU A 107 0.41 7.74 -10.56
C GLU A 107 0.68 6.23 -10.68
N GLU A 108 1.50 5.68 -9.78
CA GLU A 108 1.74 4.23 -9.77
C GLU A 108 0.51 3.43 -9.36
N ALA A 109 -0.23 3.89 -8.34
CA ALA A 109 -1.48 3.26 -7.92
C ALA A 109 -2.52 3.24 -9.06
N LYS A 110 -2.62 4.32 -9.84
CA LYS A 110 -3.53 4.38 -11.00
C LYS A 110 -3.13 3.39 -12.10
N LYS A 111 -1.84 3.26 -12.40
CA LYS A 111 -1.36 2.26 -13.37
C LYS A 111 -1.75 0.85 -12.94
N ILE A 112 -1.55 0.53 -11.66
CA ILE A 112 -1.91 -0.78 -11.07
C ILE A 112 -3.42 -1.05 -11.21
N LEU A 113 -4.26 -0.05 -10.98
CA LEU A 113 -5.72 -0.19 -11.04
C LEU A 113 -6.31 -0.23 -12.46
N GLY A 114 -5.47 -0.17 -13.50
CA GLY A 114 -5.89 -0.33 -14.89
C GLY A 114 -5.55 0.84 -15.82
N GLY A 115 -4.76 1.82 -15.36
CA GLY A 115 -4.44 3.03 -16.14
C GLY A 115 -5.68 3.91 -16.30
N ALA A 116 -5.50 5.23 -16.28
CA ALA A 116 -6.60 6.13 -16.54
C ALA A 116 -7.32 5.76 -17.86
N LYS A 117 -8.66 5.74 -17.83
CA LYS A 117 -9.46 5.84 -19.06
C LYS A 117 -9.07 7.11 -19.82
#